data_AF-A0A7J3TK74-F1
#
_entry.id   AF-A0A7J3TK74-F1
#
_cell.length_a   1.000
_cell.length_b   1.000
_cell.length_c   1.000
_cell.angle_alpha   90.00
_cell.angle_beta   90.00
_cell.angle_gamma   90.00
#
_symmetry.space_group_name_H-M   'P 1'
#
loop_
_entity.id
_entity.type
_entity.pdbx_description
1 polymer ?
#
loop_
_entity_poly.entity_id
_entity_poly.type
_entity_poly.pdbx_seq_one_letter_code
_entity_poly.pdbx_strand_id
1 'polypeptide(L)'
;MALASESRIELLKKLDERRMTLSELSRELNMSKPAVLKHLDKLIEAGLVKKNEDKRKWIYYSLTFKGKNILHPERVKIILLLSSSIVSIIGAIAMLWKYAHEKAVYVAQNVSSVTYGGNITTDASIHSFYYTSNTEFFNISLALAVIAAILLALAIILYCNKK
;
A
#
# COMPACT_ATOMS: atom_id res chain seq x y z
N MET A 1 -0.14 -4.03 32.02
CA MET A 1 0.67 -2.85 31.65
C MET A 1 2.02 -3.32 31.13
N ALA A 2 2.18 -3.58 29.83
CA ALA A 2 3.37 -4.33 29.36
C ALA A 2 3.83 -4.06 27.91
N LEU A 3 3.32 -3.05 27.20
CA LEU A 3 3.55 -2.95 25.75
C LEU A 3 4.93 -2.39 25.36
N ALA A 4 5.58 -1.55 26.16
CA ALA A 4 7.00 -1.26 26.03
C ALA A 4 7.51 -0.67 27.35
N SER A 5 8.37 -1.39 28.09
CA SER A 5 9.12 -0.74 29.16
C SER A 5 10.06 0.28 28.52
N GLU A 6 10.34 1.38 29.21
CA GLU A 6 11.26 2.43 28.73
C GLU A 6 12.57 1.84 28.19
N SER A 7 13.13 0.88 28.93
CA SER A 7 14.31 0.09 28.55
C SER A 7 14.19 -0.63 27.20
N ARG A 8 12.99 -1.14 26.84
CA ARG A 8 12.76 -1.80 25.54
C ARG A 8 12.69 -0.79 24.40
N ILE A 9 12.14 0.40 24.65
CA ILE A 9 12.12 1.49 23.66
C ILE A 9 13.54 1.98 23.40
N GLU A 10 14.32 2.17 24.46
CA GLU A 10 15.73 2.56 24.33
C GLU A 10 16.55 1.49 23.59
N LEU A 11 16.36 0.21 23.88
CA LEU A 11 16.96 -0.89 23.11
C LEU A 11 16.63 -0.80 21.62
N LEU A 12 15.36 -0.56 21.28
CA LEU A 12 14.94 -0.42 19.88
C LEU A 12 15.58 0.82 19.23
N LYS A 13 15.65 1.97 19.93
CA LYS A 13 16.32 3.18 19.43
C LYS A 13 17.80 2.95 19.14
N LYS A 14 18.53 2.31 20.07
CA LYS A 14 19.95 1.99 19.88
C LYS A 14 20.18 1.04 18.72
N LEU A 15 19.31 0.05 18.55
CA LEU A 15 19.36 -0.89 17.43
C LEU A 15 18.91 -0.30 16.09
N ASP A 16 18.23 0.85 16.09
CA ASP A 16 17.87 1.58 14.87
C ASP A 16 19.05 2.36 14.30
N GLU A 17 19.88 2.94 15.17
CA GLU A 17 21.11 3.62 14.79
C GLU A 17 22.11 2.66 14.13
N ARG A 18 22.38 1.52 14.78
CA ARG A 18 23.29 0.48 14.26
C ARG A 18 23.01 -0.89 14.86
N ARG A 19 23.48 -1.95 14.19
CA ARG A 19 23.56 -3.29 14.80
C ARG A 19 24.54 -3.27 15.97
N MET A 20 24.16 -3.87 17.09
CA MET A 20 24.97 -3.92 18.31
C MET A 20 24.96 -5.32 18.92
N THR A 21 26.02 -5.66 19.65
CA THR A 21 26.13 -6.89 20.43
C THR A 21 25.48 -6.74 21.81
N LEU A 22 25.22 -7.86 22.49
CA LEU A 22 24.69 -7.86 23.86
C LEU A 22 25.57 -7.06 24.84
N SER A 23 26.89 -7.13 24.68
CA SER A 23 27.82 -6.43 25.58
C SER A 23 27.85 -4.92 25.32
N GLU A 24 27.70 -4.48 24.07
CA GLU A 24 27.57 -3.06 23.73
C GLU A 24 26.26 -2.49 24.26
N LEU A 25 25.14 -3.17 24.05
CA LEU A 25 23.82 -2.75 24.56
C LEU A 25 23.81 -2.65 26.09
N SER A 26 24.43 -3.60 26.79
CA SER A 26 24.57 -3.58 28.25
C SER A 26 25.36 -2.37 28.74
N ARG A 27 26.43 -1.97 28.03
CA ARG A 27 27.22 -0.78 28.35
C ARG A 27 26.47 0.51 28.04
N GLU A 28 25.82 0.61 26.89
CA GLU A 28 25.11 1.84 26.49
C GLU A 28 23.89 2.14 27.35
N LEU A 29 23.18 1.10 27.83
CA LEU A 29 21.96 1.24 28.64
C LEU A 29 22.22 1.18 30.15
N ASN A 30 23.49 1.02 30.57
CA ASN A 30 23.87 0.83 31.98
C ASN A 30 23.06 -0.29 32.68
N MET A 31 22.77 -1.38 31.95
CA MET A 31 22.01 -2.53 32.44
C MET A 31 22.88 -3.77 32.48
N SER A 32 22.56 -4.70 33.38
CA SER A 32 23.25 -5.99 33.43
C SER A 32 22.98 -6.80 32.15
N LYS A 33 23.99 -7.53 31.67
CA LYS A 33 23.86 -8.43 30.50
C LYS A 33 22.63 -9.36 30.56
N PRO A 34 22.31 -10.04 31.68
CA PRO A 34 21.11 -10.88 31.75
C PRO A 34 19.80 -10.07 31.67
N ALA A 35 19.75 -8.84 32.19
CA ALA A 35 18.56 -7.99 32.06
C ALA A 35 18.32 -7.58 30.60
N VAL A 36 19.37 -7.18 29.88
CA VAL A 36 19.29 -6.86 28.44
C VAL A 36 18.87 -8.08 27.63
N LEU A 37 19.44 -9.26 27.92
CA LEU A 37 19.06 -10.50 27.23
C LEU A 37 17.57 -10.81 27.41
N LYS A 38 17.05 -10.70 28.65
CA LYS A 38 15.63 -10.88 28.94
C LYS A 38 14.73 -9.91 28.17
N HIS A 39 15.17 -8.67 27.97
CA HIS A 39 14.43 -7.70 27.16
C HIS A 39 14.51 -8.01 25.66
N LEU A 40 15.69 -8.42 25.17
CA LEU A 40 15.89 -8.81 23.78
C LEU A 40 15.09 -10.05 23.41
N ASP A 41 15.05 -11.07 24.25
CA ASP A 41 14.28 -12.29 23.96
C ASP A 41 12.79 -11.98 23.81
N LYS A 42 12.22 -11.10 24.65
CA LYS A 42 10.84 -10.59 24.46
C LYS A 42 10.66 -9.81 23.16
N LEU A 43 11.66 -9.02 22.76
CA LEU A 43 11.61 -8.27 21.48
C LEU A 43 11.75 -9.20 20.27
N ILE A 44 12.43 -10.34 20.42
CA ILE A 44 12.56 -11.38 19.40
C ILE A 44 11.26 -12.18 19.30
N GLU A 45 10.67 -12.57 20.43
CA GLU A 45 9.34 -13.21 20.48
C GLU A 45 8.27 -12.33 19.80
N ALA A 46 8.33 -11.01 20.01
CA ALA A 46 7.45 -10.06 19.34
C ALA A 46 7.78 -9.81 17.84
N GLY A 47 8.88 -10.38 17.34
CA GLY A 47 9.36 -10.23 15.96
C GLY A 47 9.88 -8.84 15.62
N LEU A 48 10.29 -8.04 16.63
CA LEU A 48 10.79 -6.67 16.45
C LEU A 48 12.31 -6.62 16.27
N VAL A 49 13.02 -7.60 16.82
CA VAL A 49 14.48 -7.73 16.75
C VAL A 49 14.84 -9.11 16.21
N LYS A 50 15.95 -9.20 15.47
CA LYS A 50 16.54 -10.45 15.00
C LYS A 50 17.99 -10.59 15.46
N LYS A 51 18.39 -11.83 15.75
CA LYS A 51 19.77 -12.24 15.98
C LYS A 51 20.43 -12.47 14.62
N ASN A 52 21.49 -11.72 14.32
CA ASN A 52 22.35 -11.96 13.17
C ASN A 52 23.53 -12.78 13.66
N GLU A 53 23.45 -14.08 13.42
CA GLU A 53 24.55 -15.02 13.63
C GLU A 53 25.40 -15.01 12.37
N ASP A 54 26.29 -14.02 12.27
CA ASP A 54 27.38 -14.12 11.29
C ASP A 54 28.26 -15.33 11.70
N LYS A 55 28.99 -15.96 10.76
CA LYS A 55 29.92 -17.10 11.02
C LYS A 55 31.07 -16.78 12.02
N ARG A 56 30.99 -15.67 12.76
CA ARG A 56 31.95 -15.16 13.73
C ARG A 56 31.43 -15.39 15.15
N LYS A 57 32.33 -15.31 16.13
CA LYS A 57 32.04 -15.50 17.56
C LYS A 57 31.02 -14.51 18.17
N TRP A 58 30.73 -13.40 17.48
CA TRP A 58 29.93 -12.30 18.03
C TRP A 58 28.54 -12.28 17.41
N ILE A 59 27.52 -12.37 18.26
CA ILE A 59 26.11 -12.28 17.85
C ILE A 59 25.69 -10.82 17.89
N TYR A 60 25.29 -10.31 16.72
CA TYR A 60 24.77 -8.95 16.58
C TYR A 60 23.25 -8.97 16.56
N TYR A 61 22.65 -8.01 17.24
CA TYR A 61 21.21 -7.78 17.21
C TYR A 61 20.90 -6.65 16.24
N SER A 62 19.77 -6.75 15.54
CA SER A 62 19.29 -5.70 14.65
C SER A 62 17.77 -5.63 14.63
N LEU A 63 17.23 -4.47 14.31
CA LEU A 63 15.78 -4.31 14.12
C LEU A 63 15.30 -5.06 12.87
N THR A 64 14.11 -5.65 12.99
CA THR A 64 13.35 -6.14 11.84
C THR A 64 12.59 -4.98 11.17
N PHE A 65 12.06 -5.21 9.98
CA PHE A 65 11.19 -4.23 9.31
C PHE A 65 9.99 -3.82 10.18
N LYS A 66 9.41 -4.79 10.92
CA LYS A 66 8.34 -4.55 11.89
C LYS A 66 8.82 -3.66 13.05
N GLY A 67 10.00 -3.95 13.61
CA GLY A 67 10.61 -3.14 14.67
C GLY A 67 10.86 -1.68 14.26
N LYS A 68 11.38 -1.46 13.05
CA LYS A 68 11.60 -0.11 12.50
C LYS A 68 10.30 0.68 12.31
N ASN A 69 9.26 0.01 11.84
CA ASN A 69 7.95 0.64 11.61
C ASN A 69 7.24 1.05 12.91
N ILE A 70 7.45 0.32 14.00
CA ILE A 70 6.90 0.69 15.32
C ILE A 70 7.63 1.90 15.91
N LEU A 71 8.93 2.04 15.64
CA LEU A 71 9.71 3.18 16.12
C LEU A 71 9.44 4.46 15.31
N HIS A 72 9.14 4.33 14.01
CA HIS A 72 8.90 5.46 13.10
C HIS A 72 7.49 5.43 12.49
N PRO A 73 6.44 5.81 13.24
CA PRO A 73 5.08 5.88 12.70
C PRO A 73 4.94 6.91 11.55
N GLU A 74 5.81 7.92 11.47
CA GLU A 74 5.78 8.93 10.41
C GLU A 74 6.05 8.36 9.01
N ARG A 75 6.95 7.36 8.90
CA ARG A 75 7.27 6.74 7.60
C ARG A 75 6.05 6.06 6.98
N VAL A 76 5.26 5.38 7.82
CA VAL A 76 4.04 4.69 7.38
C VAL A 76 2.97 5.69 6.97
N LYS A 77 2.84 6.81 7.69
CA LYS A 77 1.92 7.90 7.36
C LYS A 77 2.26 8.54 6.00
N ILE A 78 3.54 8.81 5.73
CA ILE A 78 3.99 9.39 4.46
C ILE A 78 3.72 8.43 3.30
N ILE A 79 4.05 7.13 3.45
CA ILE A 79 3.81 6.13 2.40
C ILE A 79 2.31 5.98 2.13
N LEU A 80 1.47 6.01 3.17
CA LEU A 80 0.02 5.98 3.02
C LEU A 80 -0.51 7.21 2.27
N LEU A 81 -0.09 8.42 2.65
CA LEU A 81 -0.47 9.66 1.96
C LEU A 81 -0.01 9.68 0.49
N LEU A 82 1.18 9.15 0.22
CA LEU A 82 1.71 9.06 -1.14
C LEU A 82 0.90 8.05 -1.98
N SER A 83 0.55 6.89 -1.41
CA SER A 83 -0.24 5.86 -2.09
C SER A 83 -1.65 6.36 -2.45
N SER A 84 -2.32 7.10 -1.57
CA SER A 84 -3.66 7.64 -1.84
C SER A 84 -3.67 8.66 -2.97
N SER A 85 -2.60 9.47 -3.08
CA SER A 85 -2.45 10.44 -4.18
C SER A 85 -2.27 9.75 -5.52
N ILE A 86 -1.43 8.70 -5.58
CA ILE A 86 -1.18 7.93 -6.81
C ILE A 86 -2.48 7.27 -7.33
N VAL A 87 -3.28 6.69 -6.43
CA VAL A 87 -4.57 6.08 -6.80
C VAL A 87 -5.53 7.12 -7.40
N SER A 88 -5.60 8.32 -6.79
CA SER A 88 -6.43 9.41 -7.30
C SER A 88 -6.00 9.87 -8.69
N ILE A 89 -4.70 9.96 -8.93
CA ILE A 89 -4.14 10.39 -10.23
C ILE A 89 -4.41 9.33 -11.31
N ILE A 90 -4.24 8.05 -11.00
CA ILE A 90 -4.52 6.95 -11.94
C ILE A 90 -6.01 6.95 -12.32
N GLY A 91 -6.90 7.14 -11.33
CA GLY A 91 -8.35 7.27 -11.58
C GLY A 91 -8.68 8.43 -12.51
N ALA A 92 -8.08 9.62 -12.28
CA ALA A 92 -8.30 10.79 -13.11
C ALA A 92 -7.80 10.60 -14.56
N ILE A 93 -6.62 9.99 -14.74
CA ILE A 93 -6.04 9.74 -16.07
C ILE A 93 -6.89 8.72 -16.86
N ALA A 94 -7.33 7.64 -16.21
CA ALA A 94 -8.21 6.65 -16.84
C ALA A 94 -9.55 7.26 -17.27
N MET A 95 -10.11 8.17 -16.46
CA MET A 95 -11.35 8.88 -16.76
C MET A 95 -11.18 9.84 -17.95
N LEU A 96 -10.05 10.53 -18.04
CA LEU A 96 -9.72 11.41 -19.16
C LEU A 96 -9.54 10.65 -20.47
N TRP A 97 -8.85 9.49 -20.45
CA TRP A 97 -8.71 8.64 -21.62
C TRP A 97 -10.04 8.10 -22.12
N LYS A 98 -10.91 7.66 -21.21
CA LYS A 98 -12.28 7.25 -21.53
C LYS A 98 -13.06 8.37 -22.21
N TYR A 99 -13.05 9.57 -21.65
CA TYR A 99 -13.76 10.73 -22.21
C TYR A 99 -13.25 11.11 -23.61
N ALA A 100 -11.93 11.06 -23.84
CA ALA A 100 -11.34 11.33 -25.14
C ALA A 100 -11.70 10.25 -26.18
N HIS A 101 -11.70 8.97 -25.80
CA HIS A 101 -12.07 7.87 -26.69
C HIS A 101 -13.55 7.92 -27.07
N GLU A 102 -14.43 8.25 -26.13
CA GLU A 102 -15.86 8.44 -26.41
C GLU A 102 -16.06 9.54 -27.46
N LYS A 103 -15.44 10.72 -27.28
CA LYS A 103 -15.49 11.85 -28.24
C LYS A 103 -14.97 11.47 -29.63
N ALA A 104 -13.88 10.71 -29.71
CA ALA A 104 -13.33 10.26 -30.98
C ALA A 104 -14.29 9.32 -31.73
N VAL A 105 -14.96 8.42 -31.00
CA VAL A 105 -15.97 7.52 -31.57
C VAL A 105 -17.23 8.30 -31.99
N TYR A 106 -17.67 9.30 -31.23
CA TYR A 106 -18.75 10.19 -31.63
C TYR A 106 -18.44 10.96 -32.91
N VAL A 107 -17.21 11.47 -33.10
CA VAL A 107 -16.83 12.22 -34.33
C VAL A 107 -16.74 11.30 -35.55
N ALA A 108 -16.24 10.06 -35.38
CA ALA A 108 -16.11 9.10 -36.49
C ALA A 108 -17.47 8.70 -37.11
N GLN A 109 -18.54 8.58 -36.32
CA GLN A 109 -19.86 8.20 -36.84
C GLN A 109 -20.56 9.30 -37.65
N ASN A 110 -20.21 10.58 -37.44
CA ASN A 110 -20.83 11.70 -38.16
C ASN A 110 -20.23 11.96 -39.54
N VAL A 111 -19.06 11.36 -39.85
CA VAL A 111 -18.35 11.57 -41.12
C VAL A 111 -18.72 10.50 -42.17
N SER A 112 -19.27 9.35 -41.75
CA SER A 112 -19.66 8.27 -42.68
C SER A 112 -21.02 8.48 -43.37
N SER A 113 -21.78 9.54 -43.04
CA SER A 113 -23.08 9.85 -43.65
C SER A 113 -23.08 11.13 -44.48
N VAL A 114 -22.01 11.38 -45.25
CA VAL A 114 -22.06 12.32 -46.37
C VAL A 114 -21.67 11.55 -47.64
N THR A 115 -22.66 10.93 -48.26
CA THR A 115 -22.57 10.45 -49.64
C THR A 115 -23.89 10.79 -50.34
N TYR A 116 -23.73 11.49 -51.47
CA TYR A 116 -24.79 12.12 -52.26
C TYR A 116 -25.77 11.12 -52.87
N GLY A 117 -27.08 11.42 -52.75
CA GLY A 117 -28.09 11.04 -53.74
C GLY A 117 -29.02 9.88 -53.37
N GLY A 118 -30.31 10.21 -53.23
CA GLY A 118 -31.41 9.39 -53.74
C GLY A 118 -31.99 8.30 -52.84
N ASN A 119 -33.12 8.65 -52.21
CA ASN A 119 -34.26 7.80 -51.84
C ASN A 119 -34.16 7.03 -50.49
N ILE A 120 -34.90 7.54 -49.50
CA ILE A 120 -35.10 6.91 -48.20
C ILE A 120 -36.29 5.96 -48.31
N THR A 121 -36.03 4.65 -48.44
CA THR A 121 -37.03 3.62 -48.14
C THR A 121 -36.92 3.25 -46.67
N THR A 122 -37.99 3.53 -45.93
CA THR A 122 -38.16 3.22 -44.51
C THR A 122 -38.33 1.70 -44.36
N ASP A 123 -37.30 1.00 -43.90
CA ASP A 123 -37.49 -0.33 -43.31
C ASP A 123 -36.74 -0.45 -41.99
N ALA A 124 -37.48 -0.87 -40.98
CA ALA A 124 -37.22 -0.71 -39.57
C ALA A 124 -36.54 -1.95 -38.98
N SER A 125 -35.35 -2.30 -39.49
CA SER A 125 -34.64 -3.49 -39.03
C SER A 125 -33.12 -3.34 -39.02
N ILE A 126 -32.61 -2.33 -38.29
CA ILE A 126 -31.26 -2.40 -37.71
C ILE A 126 -31.35 -1.91 -36.25
N HIS A 127 -32.18 -2.57 -35.44
CA HIS A 127 -32.28 -2.31 -34.01
C HIS A 127 -31.27 -3.18 -33.24
N SER A 128 -29.99 -2.98 -33.49
CA SER A 128 -28.91 -3.55 -32.66
C SER A 128 -27.64 -2.72 -32.80
N PHE A 129 -27.73 -1.43 -32.48
CA PHE A 129 -26.55 -0.65 -32.18
C PHE A 129 -26.57 -0.34 -30.70
N TYR A 130 -25.84 -1.18 -29.97
CA TYR A 130 -25.46 -1.07 -28.57
C TYR A 130 -25.50 0.36 -28.05
N TYR A 131 -26.66 0.78 -27.54
CA TYR A 131 -26.73 1.87 -26.57
C TYR A 131 -26.05 1.33 -25.32
N THR A 132 -24.73 1.42 -25.31
CA THR A 132 -23.93 1.28 -24.11
C THR A 132 -24.34 2.41 -23.19
N SER A 133 -25.34 2.15 -22.36
CA SER A 133 -25.76 3.05 -21.31
C SER A 133 -24.54 3.38 -20.44
N ASN A 134 -24.22 4.67 -20.34
CA ASN A 134 -23.15 5.22 -19.51
C ASN A 134 -23.30 4.84 -18.02
N THR A 135 -24.48 4.33 -17.62
CA THR A 135 -24.75 3.79 -16.29
C THR A 135 -23.97 2.52 -16.00
N GLU A 136 -23.88 1.58 -16.95
CA GLU A 136 -23.17 0.31 -16.75
C GLU A 136 -21.66 0.52 -16.65
N PHE A 137 -21.12 1.47 -17.42
CA PHE A 137 -19.70 1.80 -17.39
C PHE A 137 -19.28 2.58 -16.14
N PHE A 138 -20.12 3.49 -15.66
CA PHE A 138 -19.91 4.15 -14.37
C PHE A 138 -19.96 3.14 -13.22
N ASN A 139 -20.92 2.20 -13.27
CA ASN A 139 -21.05 1.14 -12.28
C ASN A 139 -19.84 0.20 -12.25
N ILE A 140 -19.29 -0.19 -13.40
CA ILE A 140 -18.07 -1.03 -13.46
C ILE A 140 -16.85 -0.28 -12.92
N SER A 141 -16.69 1.00 -13.25
CA SER A 141 -15.59 1.82 -12.73
C SER A 141 -15.70 2.04 -11.23
N LEU A 142 -16.92 2.29 -10.74
CA LEU A 142 -17.22 2.42 -9.32
C LEU A 142 -16.95 1.12 -8.58
N ALA A 143 -17.38 -0.02 -9.14
CA ALA A 143 -17.14 -1.34 -8.57
C ALA A 143 -15.64 -1.65 -8.45
N LEU A 144 -14.84 -1.37 -9.48
CA LEU A 144 -13.38 -1.52 -9.45
C LEU A 144 -12.72 -0.61 -8.41
N ALA A 145 -13.16 0.64 -8.30
CA ALA A 145 -12.65 1.59 -7.30
C ALA A 145 -12.98 1.13 -5.87
N VAL A 146 -14.19 0.62 -5.65
CA VAL A 146 -14.63 0.07 -4.36
C VAL A 146 -13.84 -1.21 -4.03
N ILE A 147 -13.60 -2.10 -4.99
CA ILE A 147 -12.76 -3.30 -4.78
C ILE A 147 -11.32 -2.89 -4.43
N ALA A 148 -10.74 -1.90 -5.12
CA ALA A 148 -9.41 -1.40 -4.80
C ALA A 148 -9.34 -0.78 -3.39
N ALA A 149 -10.35 -0.02 -3.00
CA ALA A 149 -10.46 0.55 -1.66
C ALA A 149 -10.62 -0.54 -0.58
N ILE A 150 -11.39 -1.60 -0.86
CA ILE A 150 -11.56 -2.75 0.03
C ILE A 150 -10.26 -3.53 0.18
N LEU A 151 -9.53 -3.79 -0.91
CA LEU A 151 -8.21 -4.46 -0.86
C LEU A 151 -7.19 -3.63 -0.08
N LEU A 152 -7.23 -2.30 -0.21
CA LEU A 152 -6.37 -1.39 0.52
C LEU A 152 -6.74 -1.35 2.01
N ALA A 153 -8.02 -1.33 2.34
CA ALA A 153 -8.51 -1.44 3.72
C ALA A 153 -8.14 -2.80 4.34
N LEU A 154 -8.30 -3.91 3.60
CA LEU A 154 -7.90 -5.25 4.04
C LEU A 154 -6.39 -5.36 4.25
N ALA A 155 -5.58 -4.76 3.36
CA ALA A 155 -4.14 -4.70 3.54
C ALA A 155 -3.76 -3.94 4.82
N ILE A 156 -4.43 -2.82 5.10
CA ILE A 156 -4.24 -2.04 6.34
C ILE A 156 -4.70 -2.84 7.56
N ILE A 157 -5.86 -3.49 7.49
CA ILE A 157 -6.41 -4.30 8.60
C ILE A 157 -5.49 -5.50 8.88
N LEU A 158 -5.07 -6.26 7.87
CA LEU A 158 -4.13 -7.38 8.04
C LEU A 158 -2.79 -6.91 8.59
N TYR A 159 -2.33 -5.71 8.20
CA TYR A 159 -1.12 -5.12 8.72
C TYR A 159 -1.26 -4.71 10.21
N CYS A 160 -2.40 -4.15 10.60
CA CYS A 160 -2.70 -3.77 11.99
C CYS A 160 -2.99 -4.98 12.88
N ASN A 161 -3.62 -6.03 12.34
CA ASN A 161 -4.09 -7.21 13.08
C ASN A 161 -3.01 -8.31 13.20
N LYS A 162 -1.84 -8.12 12.58
CA LYS A 162 -0.65 -8.97 12.79
C LYS A 162 0.21 -8.47 13.97
N LYS A 163 -0.44 -7.85 14.94
CA LYS A 163 0.13 -7.36 16.19
C LYS A 163 -0.50 -8.11 17.34
#